data_AF-A0A7W3NHA5-F1
#
_entry.id   AF-A0A7W3NHA5-F1
#
_cell.length_a   1.000
_cell.length_b   1.000
_cell.length_c   1.000
_cell.angle_alpha   90.00
_cell.angle_beta   90.00
_cell.angle_gamma   90.00
#
_symmetry.space_group_name_H-M   'P 1'
#
loop_
_entity.id
_entity.type
_entity.pdbx_description
1 polymer ?
#
loop_
_entity_poly.entity_id
_entity_poly.type
_entity_poly.pdbx_seq_one_letter_code
_entity_poly.pdbx_strand_id
1 'polypeptide(L)'
;MTKLFAINAGMSFFAVVKAENEKEVLTILVNRELEEQEDFGIRAHIDDFSIEGLYGDFFHDEKGSFIEGHILDYPRHIRKMSTKERDTYIQSHVEKNARSFWGEHPFYAELYLREFKKYKAVEKEVGNTFRPHFSDEFYFITAKLIITETDWYGEDFQIIEIDLTDRNYQLIFEFTLEE
;
A
#
# COMPACT_ATOMS: atom_id res chain seq x y z
N MET A 1 -9.35 28.31 0.41
CA MET A 1 -8.87 28.95 1.66
C MET A 1 -8.14 27.87 2.43
N THR A 2 -6.87 28.08 2.71
CA THR A 2 -6.01 27.10 3.38
C THR A 2 -6.38 26.95 4.86
N LYS A 3 -6.54 25.71 5.29
CA LYS A 3 -6.87 25.27 6.65
C LYS A 3 -5.75 24.40 7.20
N LEU A 4 -5.81 24.05 8.48
CA LEU A 4 -4.92 23.07 9.09
C LEU A 4 -5.65 21.73 9.24
N PHE A 5 -4.96 20.64 8.97
CA PHE A 5 -5.45 19.29 9.17
C PHE A 5 -4.44 18.49 9.98
N ALA A 6 -4.92 17.79 11.00
CA ALA A 6 -4.18 16.73 11.67
C ALA A 6 -4.37 15.42 10.90
N ILE A 7 -3.28 14.71 10.65
CA ILE A 7 -3.27 13.33 10.18
C ILE A 7 -2.81 12.49 11.36
N ASN A 8 -3.62 11.54 11.78
CA ASN A 8 -3.33 10.62 12.88
C ASN A 8 -3.42 9.19 12.38
N ALA A 9 -2.47 8.34 12.77
CA ALA A 9 -2.44 6.91 12.48
C ALA A 9 -2.00 6.16 13.75
N GLY A 10 -2.81 6.30 14.80
CA GLY A 10 -2.55 5.71 16.11
C GLY A 10 -1.20 6.13 16.72
N MET A 11 -0.44 5.16 17.24
CA MET A 11 0.88 5.40 17.83
C MET A 11 2.01 5.58 16.80
N SER A 12 1.73 5.34 15.53
CA SER A 12 2.77 5.19 14.50
C SER A 12 3.11 6.50 13.80
N PHE A 13 2.14 7.40 13.63
CA PHE A 13 2.34 8.62 12.87
C PHE A 13 1.34 9.71 13.27
N PHE A 14 1.86 10.93 13.43
CA PHE A 14 1.06 12.14 13.60
C PHE A 14 1.71 13.29 12.84
N ALA A 15 0.93 13.99 12.02
CA ALA A 15 1.38 15.16 11.27
C ALA A 15 0.31 16.24 11.24
N VAL A 16 0.74 17.50 11.08
CA VAL A 16 -0.15 18.63 10.83
C VAL A 16 0.23 19.27 9.52
N VAL A 17 -0.71 19.40 8.60
CA VAL A 17 -0.49 19.96 7.26
C VAL A 17 -1.43 21.12 6.97
N LYS A 18 -1.00 21.99 6.07
CA LYS A 18 -1.83 23.05 5.50
C LYS A 18 -2.40 22.57 4.18
N ALA A 19 -3.73 22.61 4.03
CA ALA A 19 -4.43 22.18 2.82
C ALA A 19 -5.79 22.89 2.70
N GLU A 20 -6.39 22.91 1.52
CA GLU A 20 -7.73 23.43 1.29
C GLU A 20 -8.83 22.44 1.66
N ASN A 21 -8.54 21.13 1.58
CA ASN A 21 -9.48 20.04 1.86
C ASN A 21 -8.73 18.71 2.10
N GLU A 22 -9.45 17.68 2.58
CA GLU A 22 -8.90 16.35 2.85
C GLU A 22 -8.28 15.66 1.63
N LYS A 23 -8.78 15.92 0.41
CA LYS A 23 -8.20 15.35 -0.81
C LYS A 23 -6.79 15.89 -1.07
N GLU A 24 -6.56 17.16 -0.78
CA GLU A 24 -5.23 17.76 -0.86
C GLU A 24 -4.33 17.25 0.27
N VAL A 25 -4.86 17.05 1.50
CA VAL A 25 -4.12 16.37 2.58
C VAL A 25 -3.61 15.00 2.14
N LEU A 26 -4.50 14.18 1.56
CA LEU A 26 -4.14 12.86 1.05
C LEU A 26 -3.09 12.93 -0.06
N THR A 27 -3.18 13.94 -0.93
CA THR A 27 -2.18 14.16 -2.00
C THR A 27 -0.80 14.48 -1.40
N ILE A 28 -0.76 15.34 -0.39
CA ILE A 28 0.48 15.68 0.33
C ILE A 28 1.07 14.43 1.00
N LEU A 29 0.23 13.64 1.68
CA LEU A 29 0.65 12.41 2.35
C LEU A 29 1.23 11.39 1.35
N VAL A 30 0.52 11.13 0.25
CA VAL A 30 0.99 10.23 -0.82
C VAL A 30 2.35 10.67 -1.36
N ASN A 31 2.52 11.96 -1.66
CA ASN A 31 3.80 12.45 -2.17
C ASN A 31 4.92 12.27 -1.15
N ARG A 32 4.67 12.54 0.14
CA ARG A 32 5.64 12.30 1.20
C ARG A 32 6.02 10.82 1.28
N GLU A 33 5.06 9.91 1.25
CA GLU A 33 5.34 8.45 1.32
C GLU A 33 6.12 7.93 0.10
N LEU A 34 5.96 8.58 -1.06
CA LEU A 34 6.71 8.24 -2.27
C LEU A 34 8.11 8.85 -2.33
N GLU A 35 8.38 9.89 -1.52
CA GLU A 35 9.72 10.49 -1.34
C GLU A 35 10.59 9.71 -0.33
N GLU A 36 9.98 8.92 0.56
CA GLU A 36 10.72 8.08 1.50
C GLU A 36 11.45 6.92 0.78
N GLN A 37 12.58 6.50 1.37
CA GLN A 37 13.73 5.87 0.70
C GLN A 37 13.42 4.60 -0.13
N GLU A 38 14.30 4.30 -1.09
CA GLU A 38 14.17 3.16 -2.02
C GLU A 38 13.98 1.77 -1.37
N ASP A 39 14.35 1.60 -0.10
CA ASP A 39 14.42 0.29 0.56
C ASP A 39 13.32 0.04 1.62
N PHE A 40 12.47 1.03 1.94
CA PHE A 40 11.38 0.87 2.90
C PHE A 40 10.18 1.80 2.60
N GLY A 41 9.00 1.43 3.08
CA GLY A 41 7.78 2.23 2.92
C GLY A 41 6.94 1.84 1.69
N ILE A 42 5.96 2.67 1.35
CA ILE A 42 4.94 2.35 0.34
C ILE A 42 5.56 2.05 -1.03
N ARG A 43 6.59 2.79 -1.44
CA ARG A 43 7.23 2.55 -2.74
C ARG A 43 7.90 1.17 -2.80
N ALA A 44 8.66 0.82 -1.78
CA ALA A 44 9.28 -0.50 -1.69
C ALA A 44 8.21 -1.62 -1.66
N HIS A 45 7.09 -1.39 -0.97
CA HIS A 45 5.94 -2.30 -0.97
C HIS A 45 5.35 -2.51 -2.36
N ILE A 46 5.18 -1.43 -3.15
CA ILE A 46 4.68 -1.50 -4.52
C ILE A 46 5.64 -2.26 -5.44
N ASP A 47 6.94 -2.04 -5.27
CA ASP A 47 7.98 -2.62 -6.12
C ASP A 47 8.29 -4.09 -5.79
N ASP A 48 7.97 -4.54 -4.57
CA ASP A 48 8.19 -5.91 -4.14
C ASP A 48 7.09 -6.87 -4.63
N PHE A 49 7.51 -7.81 -5.47
CA PHE A 49 6.66 -8.90 -5.98
C PHE A 49 6.73 -10.18 -5.12
N SER A 50 7.39 -10.12 -3.98
CA SER A 50 7.38 -11.17 -2.96
C SER A 50 6.07 -11.19 -2.17
N ILE A 51 5.95 -12.13 -1.24
CA ILE A 51 4.80 -12.22 -0.33
C ILE A 51 4.73 -11.08 0.68
N GLU A 52 5.84 -10.36 0.90
CA GLU A 52 5.90 -9.23 1.83
C GLU A 52 5.52 -7.90 1.16
N GLY A 53 5.50 -7.85 -0.17
CA GLY A 53 5.10 -6.68 -0.95
C GLY A 53 3.62 -6.67 -1.32
N LEU A 54 3.25 -5.74 -2.21
CA LEU A 54 1.88 -5.56 -2.71
C LEU A 54 1.32 -6.85 -3.37
N TYR A 55 2.20 -7.70 -3.90
CA TYR A 55 1.78 -8.98 -4.44
C TYR A 55 1.19 -9.90 -3.36
N GLY A 56 1.75 -9.85 -2.15
CA GLY A 56 1.25 -10.55 -0.97
C GLY A 56 -0.16 -10.14 -0.56
N ASP A 57 -0.50 -8.86 -0.73
CA ASP A 57 -1.84 -8.34 -0.45
C ASP A 57 -2.90 -8.98 -1.34
N PHE A 58 -2.52 -9.49 -2.53
CA PHE A 58 -3.42 -10.21 -3.43
C PHE A 58 -3.46 -11.71 -3.18
N PHE A 59 -2.66 -12.23 -2.24
CA PHE A 59 -2.40 -13.65 -2.03
C PHE A 59 -3.41 -14.31 -1.06
N HIS A 60 -4.71 -14.14 -1.34
CA HIS A 60 -5.78 -14.67 -0.52
C HIS A 60 -7.02 -15.06 -1.35
N ASP A 61 -7.90 -15.88 -0.76
CA ASP A 61 -9.28 -16.12 -1.24
C ASP A 61 -10.30 -15.70 -0.17
N GLU A 62 -11.56 -16.06 -0.37
CA GLU A 62 -12.63 -15.84 0.61
C GLU A 62 -12.43 -16.57 1.95
N LYS A 63 -11.48 -17.49 2.06
CA LYS A 63 -11.12 -18.22 3.28
C LYS A 63 -9.88 -17.64 3.97
N GLY A 64 -9.30 -16.58 3.41
CA GLY A 64 -8.14 -15.89 3.96
C GLY A 64 -6.86 -16.11 3.15
N SER A 65 -5.72 -15.78 3.76
CA SER A 65 -4.41 -15.86 3.13
C SER A 65 -4.08 -17.29 2.68
N PHE A 66 -3.42 -17.41 1.53
CA PHE A 66 -2.92 -18.68 1.02
C PHE A 66 -1.65 -19.17 1.72
N ILE A 67 -1.01 -18.36 2.57
CA ILE A 67 0.09 -18.79 3.42
C ILE A 67 -0.29 -18.57 4.88
N GLU A 68 -0.26 -19.64 5.67
CA GLU A 68 -0.44 -19.57 7.11
C GLU A 68 0.85 -19.03 7.74
N GLY A 69 0.87 -17.74 8.09
CA GLY A 69 2.10 -17.02 8.51
C GLY A 69 2.87 -17.63 9.69
N HIS A 70 2.21 -18.45 10.52
CA HIS A 70 2.85 -19.12 11.67
C HIS A 70 3.61 -20.41 11.29
N ILE A 71 3.36 -20.98 10.10
CA ILE A 71 4.01 -22.22 9.63
C ILE A 71 4.60 -22.10 8.22
N LEU A 72 4.40 -20.98 7.53
CA LEU A 72 4.83 -20.74 6.15
C LEU A 72 4.41 -21.88 5.20
N ASP A 73 3.19 -22.40 5.39
CA ASP A 73 2.61 -23.49 4.59
C ASP A 73 1.21 -23.10 4.11
N TYR A 74 0.73 -23.79 3.08
CA TYR A 74 -0.59 -23.57 2.50
C TYR A 74 -1.70 -24.00 3.47
N PRO A 75 -2.89 -23.40 3.44
CA PRO A 75 -4.06 -23.95 4.13
C PRO A 75 -4.44 -25.36 3.65
N ARG A 76 -5.17 -26.12 4.47
CA ARG A 76 -5.54 -27.52 4.20
C ARG A 76 -6.29 -27.70 2.87
N HIS A 77 -7.13 -26.75 2.45
CA HIS A 77 -7.85 -26.85 1.17
C HIS A 77 -6.92 -26.74 -0.03
N ILE A 78 -5.85 -25.96 0.08
CA ILE A 78 -4.85 -25.75 -0.97
C ILE A 78 -3.82 -26.90 -0.96
N ARG A 79 -3.40 -27.39 0.21
CA ARG A 79 -2.49 -28.54 0.34
C ARG A 79 -3.00 -29.80 -0.37
N LYS A 80 -4.32 -29.99 -0.43
CA LYS A 80 -4.96 -31.14 -1.09
C LYS A 80 -4.98 -31.06 -2.61
N MET A 81 -4.73 -29.89 -3.19
CA MET A 81 -4.67 -29.70 -4.65
C MET A 81 -3.35 -30.24 -5.19
N SER A 82 -3.38 -30.79 -6.40
CA SER A 82 -2.14 -31.06 -7.14
C SER A 82 -1.39 -29.76 -7.42
N THR A 83 -0.08 -29.83 -7.69
CA THR A 83 0.73 -28.63 -7.96
C THR A 83 0.14 -27.77 -9.09
N LYS A 84 -0.26 -28.38 -10.21
CA LYS A 84 -0.84 -27.65 -11.34
C LYS A 84 -2.17 -26.97 -10.99
N GLU A 85 -3.04 -27.65 -10.25
CA GLU A 85 -4.31 -27.09 -9.80
C GLU A 85 -4.09 -25.94 -8.83
N ARG A 86 -3.15 -26.11 -7.89
CA ARG A 86 -2.75 -25.09 -6.92
C ARG A 86 -2.24 -23.82 -7.60
N ASP A 87 -1.31 -23.97 -8.54
CA ASP A 87 -0.73 -22.82 -9.26
C ASP A 87 -1.81 -22.07 -10.04
N THR A 88 -2.70 -22.81 -10.71
CA THR A 88 -3.82 -22.22 -11.46
C THR A 88 -4.79 -21.50 -10.53
N TYR A 89 -5.14 -22.13 -9.41
CA TYR A 89 -6.04 -21.58 -8.40
C TYR A 89 -5.51 -20.28 -7.81
N ILE A 90 -4.28 -20.31 -7.30
CA ILE A 90 -3.63 -19.15 -6.69
C ILE A 90 -3.49 -18.02 -7.72
N GLN A 91 -2.96 -18.31 -8.91
CA GLN A 91 -2.78 -17.29 -9.95
C GLN A 91 -4.11 -16.63 -10.34
N SER A 92 -5.20 -17.40 -10.46
CA SER A 92 -6.51 -16.84 -10.80
C SER A 92 -7.06 -15.91 -9.72
N HIS A 93 -6.80 -16.19 -8.45
CA HIS A 93 -7.24 -15.34 -7.33
C HIS A 93 -6.38 -14.09 -7.22
N VAL A 94 -5.06 -14.23 -7.34
CA VAL A 94 -4.14 -13.08 -7.38
C VAL A 94 -4.55 -12.10 -8.47
N GLU A 95 -4.79 -12.60 -9.69
CA GLU A 95 -5.22 -11.75 -10.80
C GLU A 95 -6.59 -11.09 -10.56
N LYS A 96 -7.52 -11.81 -9.94
CA LYS A 96 -8.83 -11.28 -9.57
C LYS A 96 -8.69 -10.17 -8.52
N ASN A 97 -7.90 -10.40 -7.49
CA ASN A 97 -7.71 -9.48 -6.38
C ASN A 97 -6.96 -8.22 -6.84
N ALA A 98 -5.91 -8.37 -7.65
CA ALA A 98 -5.23 -7.25 -8.30
C ALA A 98 -6.20 -6.40 -9.12
N ARG A 99 -7.02 -7.01 -9.98
CA ARG A 99 -8.04 -6.28 -10.77
C ARG A 99 -9.09 -5.59 -9.89
N SER A 100 -9.43 -6.17 -8.75
CA SER A 100 -10.35 -5.55 -7.78
C SER A 100 -9.72 -4.35 -7.09
N PHE A 101 -8.44 -4.43 -6.73
CA PHE A 101 -7.72 -3.35 -6.05
C PHE A 101 -7.65 -2.09 -6.91
N TRP A 102 -7.32 -2.21 -8.20
CA TRP A 102 -7.40 -1.09 -9.15
C TRP A 102 -8.75 -1.03 -9.89
N GLY A 103 -9.88 -1.34 -9.24
CA GLY A 103 -11.19 -1.46 -9.91
C GLY A 103 -11.58 -0.25 -10.77
N GLU A 104 -11.33 0.97 -10.28
CA GLU A 104 -11.57 2.23 -11.02
C GLU A 104 -10.49 2.57 -12.06
N HIS A 105 -9.36 1.87 -12.02
CA HIS A 105 -8.20 2.06 -12.89
C HIS A 105 -7.70 0.74 -13.49
N PRO A 106 -8.52 0.02 -14.27
CA PRO A 106 -8.23 -1.36 -14.69
C PRO A 106 -6.93 -1.51 -15.48
N PHE A 107 -6.47 -0.44 -16.15
CA PHE A 107 -5.21 -0.48 -16.87
C PHE A 107 -3.99 -0.64 -15.94
N TYR A 108 -4.06 -0.15 -14.70
CA TYR A 108 -2.98 -0.30 -13.72
C TYR A 108 -2.86 -1.74 -13.25
N ALA A 109 -3.98 -2.46 -13.07
CA ALA A 109 -3.94 -3.89 -12.77
C ALA A 109 -3.21 -4.69 -13.87
N GLU A 110 -3.54 -4.44 -15.14
CA GLU A 110 -2.89 -5.12 -16.26
C GLU A 110 -1.41 -4.75 -16.38
N LEU A 111 -1.07 -3.50 -16.06
CA LEU A 111 0.31 -3.03 -16.04
C LEU A 111 1.13 -3.72 -14.94
N TYR A 112 0.58 -3.82 -13.71
CA TYR A 112 1.19 -4.52 -12.59
C TYR A 112 1.38 -6.02 -12.88
N LEU A 113 0.33 -6.71 -13.35
CA LEU A 113 0.38 -8.13 -13.69
C LEU A 113 1.39 -8.42 -14.82
N ARG A 114 1.55 -7.49 -15.76
CA ARG A 114 2.57 -7.61 -16.81
C ARG A 114 3.99 -7.52 -16.25
N GLU A 115 4.27 -6.57 -15.37
CA GLU A 115 5.58 -6.47 -14.72
C GLU A 115 5.85 -7.69 -13.84
N PHE A 116 4.86 -8.18 -13.10
CA PHE A 116 4.96 -9.41 -12.33
C PHE A 116 5.29 -10.64 -13.19
N LYS A 117 4.69 -10.74 -14.38
CA LYS A 117 5.01 -11.82 -15.33
C LYS A 117 6.46 -11.75 -15.80
N LYS A 118 7.03 -10.55 -15.98
CA LYS A 118 8.45 -10.39 -16.29
C LYS A 118 9.31 -10.82 -15.10
N TYR A 119 8.96 -10.39 -13.89
CA TYR A 119 9.64 -10.81 -12.66
C TYR A 119 9.73 -12.34 -12.54
N LYS A 120 8.59 -13.05 -12.68
CA LYS A 120 8.55 -14.53 -12.68
C LYS A 120 9.39 -15.19 -13.77
N ALA A 121 9.60 -14.51 -14.91
CA ALA A 121 10.45 -15.02 -15.98
C ALA A 121 11.94 -14.89 -15.61
N VAL A 122 12.31 -13.84 -14.88
CA VAL A 122 13.69 -13.51 -14.47
C VAL A 122 14.10 -14.20 -13.16
N GLU A 123 13.18 -14.50 -12.24
CA GLU A 123 13.43 -15.27 -11.00
C GLU A 123 14.13 -16.62 -11.23
N LYS A 124 14.09 -17.16 -12.45
CA LYS A 124 14.81 -18.39 -12.82
C LYS A 124 16.31 -18.19 -13.02
N GLU A 125 16.81 -16.95 -12.95
CA GLU A 125 18.22 -16.59 -13.07
C GLU A 125 18.77 -16.14 -11.70
N VAL A 126 19.92 -16.67 -11.29
CA VAL A 126 20.52 -16.41 -9.98
C VAL A 126 20.96 -14.95 -9.88
N GLY A 127 20.51 -14.24 -8.83
CA GLY A 127 20.86 -12.85 -8.56
C GLY A 127 19.84 -11.83 -9.08
N ASN A 128 18.55 -12.13 -8.92
CA ASN A 128 17.45 -11.34 -9.44
C ASN A 128 17.50 -9.88 -8.96
N THR A 129 17.98 -8.97 -9.81
CA THR A 129 17.96 -7.50 -9.61
C THR A 129 16.77 -6.86 -10.34
N PHE A 130 15.73 -7.62 -10.65
CA PHE A 130 14.56 -7.08 -11.34
C PHE A 130 13.96 -5.96 -10.51
N ARG A 131 13.85 -4.78 -11.11
CA ARG A 131 13.07 -3.66 -10.58
C ARG A 131 11.93 -3.40 -11.57
N PRO A 132 10.67 -3.41 -11.12
CA PRO A 132 9.57 -3.04 -11.99
C PRO A 132 9.75 -1.58 -12.44
N HIS A 133 9.20 -1.25 -13.60
CA HIS A 133 9.23 0.11 -14.12
C HIS A 133 7.80 0.62 -14.30
N PHE A 134 7.36 1.42 -13.33
CA PHE A 134 6.05 2.05 -13.29
C PHE A 134 6.17 3.56 -13.55
N SER A 135 5.10 4.18 -14.05
CA SER A 135 5.02 5.64 -14.17
C SER A 135 4.79 6.28 -12.81
N ASP A 136 5.16 7.56 -12.64
CA ASP A 136 4.87 8.32 -11.43
C ASP A 136 3.37 8.34 -11.10
N GLU A 137 2.52 8.39 -12.14
CA GLU A 137 1.08 8.32 -11.99
C GLU A 137 0.61 6.97 -11.42
N PHE A 138 1.24 5.86 -11.84
CA PHE A 138 0.96 4.54 -11.28
C PHE A 138 1.31 4.51 -9.79
N TYR A 139 2.49 5.01 -9.41
CA TYR A 139 2.90 5.06 -8.01
C TYR A 139 1.94 5.91 -7.18
N PHE A 140 1.60 7.11 -7.66
CA PHE A 140 0.69 8.00 -6.97
C PHE A 140 -0.68 7.38 -6.73
N ILE A 141 -1.30 6.79 -7.78
CA ILE A 141 -2.62 6.16 -7.64
C ILE A 141 -2.55 4.92 -6.75
N THR A 142 -1.51 4.10 -6.90
CA THR A 142 -1.36 2.86 -6.11
C THR A 142 -1.10 3.17 -4.64
N ALA A 143 -0.20 4.10 -4.34
CA ALA A 143 0.07 4.55 -2.98
C ALA A 143 -1.18 5.15 -2.33
N LYS A 144 -1.95 5.94 -3.08
CA LYS A 144 -3.22 6.47 -2.62
C LYS A 144 -4.20 5.35 -2.25
N LEU A 145 -4.35 4.33 -3.10
CA LEU A 145 -5.22 3.17 -2.83
C LEU A 145 -4.74 2.37 -1.63
N ILE A 146 -3.42 2.17 -1.47
CA ILE A 146 -2.86 1.51 -0.28
C ILE A 146 -3.28 2.28 0.98
N ILE A 147 -3.10 3.60 1.00
CA ILE A 147 -3.41 4.43 2.17
C ILE A 147 -4.92 4.44 2.49
N THR A 148 -5.80 4.43 1.48
CA THR A 148 -7.25 4.59 1.70
C THR A 148 -8.05 3.30 1.76
N GLU A 149 -7.58 2.24 1.11
CA GLU A 149 -8.35 0.99 0.95
C GLU A 149 -7.74 -0.20 1.71
N THR A 150 -6.54 -0.05 2.29
CA THR A 150 -5.90 -1.09 3.09
C THR A 150 -5.63 -0.61 4.51
N ASP A 151 -5.24 -1.54 5.38
CA ASP A 151 -4.93 -1.26 6.78
C ASP A 151 -3.49 -0.73 6.98
N TRP A 152 -2.92 -0.07 5.97
CA TRP A 152 -1.52 0.38 5.97
C TRP A 152 -1.14 1.21 7.20
N TYR A 153 -2.06 2.09 7.63
CA TYR A 153 -1.90 2.91 8.83
C TYR A 153 -2.70 2.41 10.04
N GLY A 154 -3.34 1.25 9.94
CA GLY A 154 -4.24 0.72 10.96
C GLY A 154 -5.63 1.37 10.96
N GLU A 155 -6.53 0.79 11.75
CA GLU A 155 -7.92 1.24 11.93
C GLU A 155 -8.05 2.67 12.48
N ASP A 156 -6.97 3.22 13.07
CA ASP A 156 -6.93 4.54 13.68
C ASP A 156 -6.56 5.67 12.69
N PHE A 157 -6.43 5.38 11.38
CA PHE A 157 -6.12 6.41 10.39
C PHE A 157 -7.24 7.43 10.25
N GLN A 158 -6.93 8.70 10.54
CA GLN A 158 -7.89 9.80 10.52
C GLN A 158 -7.25 11.09 9.99
N ILE A 159 -8.01 11.82 9.20
CA ILE A 159 -7.72 13.20 8.82
C ILE A 159 -8.78 14.09 9.46
N ILE A 160 -8.35 15.07 10.28
CA ILE A 160 -9.24 15.93 11.05
C ILE A 160 -8.87 17.38 10.78
N GLU A 161 -9.84 18.20 10.37
CA GLU A 161 -9.65 19.65 10.28
C GLU A 161 -9.46 20.26 11.68
N ILE A 162 -8.41 21.07 11.85
CA ILE A 162 -8.14 21.80 13.08
C ILE A 162 -8.79 23.17 12.98
N ASP A 163 -9.83 23.40 13.79
CA ASP A 163 -10.45 24.71 13.94
C ASP A 163 -9.74 25.53 15.04
N LEU A 164 -8.84 26.44 14.62
CA LEU A 164 -8.15 27.33 15.55
C LEU A 164 -9.05 28.42 16.18
N THR A 165 -10.29 28.58 15.71
CA THR A 165 -11.25 29.49 16.34
C THR A 165 -11.95 28.84 17.53
N ASP A 166 -11.90 27.50 17.63
CA ASP A 166 -12.35 26.78 18.79
C ASP A 166 -11.37 26.97 19.96
N ARG A 167 -11.90 27.47 21.08
CA ARG A 167 -11.14 27.74 22.31
C ARG A 167 -10.86 26.49 23.13
N ASN A 168 -11.35 25.33 22.70
CA ASN A 168 -11.10 24.05 23.36
C ASN A 168 -9.74 23.44 23.00
N TYR A 169 -9.04 23.95 21.98
CA TYR A 169 -7.68 23.52 21.67
C TYR A 169 -6.68 24.25 22.57
N GLN A 170 -5.80 23.49 23.21
CA GLN A 170 -4.69 24.02 24.01
C GLN A 170 -3.37 23.64 23.34
N LEU A 171 -2.55 24.64 23.00
CA LEU A 171 -1.17 24.41 22.59
C LEU A 171 -0.39 23.95 23.83
N ILE A 172 0.02 22.69 23.86
CA ILE A 172 0.76 22.11 25.00
C ILE A 172 2.27 22.39 24.86
N PHE A 173 2.78 22.55 23.63
CA PHE A 173 4.20 22.77 23.37
C PHE A 173 4.43 23.48 22.02
N GLU A 174 5.34 24.46 22.02
CA GLU A 174 5.86 25.13 20.83
C GLU A 174 7.39 25.01 20.85
N PHE A 175 7.98 24.46 19.79
CA PHE A 175 9.43 24.40 19.64
C PHE A 175 9.86 25.40 18.57
N THR A 176 10.44 26.51 19.01
CA THR A 176 11.03 27.50 18.12
C THR A 176 12.50 27.12 17.88
N LEU A 177 12.82 26.71 16.66
CA LEU A 177 14.21 26.63 16.21
C LEU A 177 14.67 28.05 15.90
N GLU A 178 15.49 28.65 16.76
CA GLU A 178 16.19 29.89 16.42
C GLU A 178 17.24 29.60 15.32
N GLU A 179 17.26 30.43 14.27
CA GLU A 179 18.23 30.40 13.17
C GLU A 179 19.67 30.70 13.60
#